data_AF-A0A1G8AQ52-F1
#
_entry.id   AF-A0A1G8AQ52-F1
#
_cell.length_a   1.000
_cell.length_b   1.000
_cell.length_c   1.000
_cell.angle_alpha   90.00
_cell.angle_beta   90.00
_cell.angle_gamma   90.00
#
_symmetry.space_group_name_H-M   'P 1'
#
loop_
_entity.id
_entity.type
_entity.pdbx_description
1 polymer ?
#
loop_
_entity_poly.entity_id
_entity_poly.type
_entity_poly.pdbx_seq_one_letter_code
_entity_poly.pdbx_strand_id
1 'polypeptide(L)'
;MMQSVDTWAARVLLLNSGLALAVALGLLGERLAEGEASRVFGAAMLGFIAAVLCLRRHPAGLWGAALYYALQLVSYTPLDGGPGWSVKAGVSVGLVLQFSQSIIVVNMVALALLALTTALLAWRRRR
;
A
#
# COMPACT_ATOMS: atom_id res chain seq x y z
N MET A 1 13.00 6.48 -20.74
CA MET A 1 11.95 5.53 -20.30
C MET A 1 12.07 5.12 -18.83
N MET A 2 13.20 4.61 -18.33
CA MET A 2 13.25 4.16 -16.93
C MET A 2 13.04 5.28 -15.90
N GLN A 3 13.67 6.44 -16.10
CA GLN A 3 13.47 7.58 -15.20
C GLN A 3 12.03 8.10 -15.20
N SER A 4 11.33 8.03 -16.34
CA SER A 4 9.92 8.43 -16.41
C SER A 4 9.01 7.43 -15.69
N VAL A 5 9.32 6.12 -15.78
CA VAL A 5 8.61 5.08 -15.01
C VAL A 5 8.87 5.20 -13.51
N ASP A 6 10.12 5.40 -13.07
CA ASP A 6 10.47 5.61 -11.66
C ASP A 6 9.74 6.82 -11.07
N THR A 7 9.72 7.93 -11.81
CA THR A 7 9.07 9.17 -11.36
C THR A 7 7.54 9.01 -11.34
N TRP A 8 6.98 8.32 -12.33
CA TRP A 8 5.55 8.00 -12.36
C TRP A 8 5.16 7.10 -11.19
N ALA A 9 5.89 6.01 -10.95
CA ALA A 9 5.66 5.10 -9.83
C ALA A 9 5.75 5.81 -8.47
N ALA A 10 6.74 6.70 -8.31
CA ALA A 10 6.88 7.50 -7.10
C ALA A 10 5.70 8.47 -6.89
N ARG A 11 5.18 9.09 -7.97
CA ARG A 11 3.99 9.95 -7.91
C ARG A 11 2.72 9.16 -7.58
N VAL A 12 2.56 7.96 -8.13
CA VAL A 12 1.45 7.05 -7.81
C VAL A 12 1.51 6.65 -6.34
N LEU A 13 2.70 6.29 -5.83
CA LEU A 13 2.91 6.00 -4.41
C LEU A 13 2.59 7.21 -3.53
N LEU A 14 3.03 8.42 -3.93
CA LEU A 14 2.74 9.66 -3.21
C LEU A 14 1.24 9.94 -3.14
N LEU A 15 0.53 9.79 -4.26
CA LEU A 15 -0.91 10.01 -4.32
C LEU A 15 -1.66 8.98 -3.46
N ASN A 16 -1.32 7.68 -3.59
CA ASN A 16 -1.97 6.62 -2.82
C ASN A 16 -1.74 6.78 -1.31
N SER A 17 -0.50 7.04 -0.91
CA SER A 17 -0.13 7.27 0.49
C SER A 17 -0.74 8.55 1.04
N GLY A 18 -0.82 9.63 0.24
CA GLY A 18 -1.52 10.85 0.61
C GLY A 18 -3.01 10.66 0.82
N LEU A 19 -3.68 9.90 -0.06
CA LEU A 19 -5.10 9.54 0.13
C LEU A 19 -5.30 8.69 1.39
N ALA A 20 -4.41 7.73 1.64
CA ALA A 20 -4.47 6.92 2.85
C ALA A 20 -4.26 7.74 4.13
N LEU A 21 -3.38 8.76 4.10
CA LEU A 21 -3.22 9.72 5.20
C LEU A 21 -4.49 10.53 5.41
N ALA A 22 -5.11 11.01 4.33
CA ALA A 22 -6.35 11.77 4.42
C ALA A 22 -7.50 10.93 5.01
N VAL A 23 -7.58 9.64 4.66
CA VAL A 23 -8.52 8.69 5.29
C VAL A 23 -8.20 8.49 6.77
N ALA A 24 -6.93 8.26 7.11
CA ALA A 24 -6.50 8.07 8.49
C ALA A 24 -6.76 9.29 9.40
N LEU A 25 -6.69 10.50 8.83
CA LEU A 25 -7.00 11.76 9.51
C LEU A 25 -8.51 12.09 9.54
N GLY A 26 -9.36 11.25 8.93
CA GLY A 26 -10.81 11.48 8.85
C GLY A 26 -11.22 12.60 7.90
N LEU A 27 -10.36 12.98 6.95
CA LEU A 27 -10.66 13.99 5.92
C LEU A 27 -11.42 13.39 4.73
N LEU A 28 -11.35 12.06 4.54
CA LEU A 28 -11.97 11.32 3.43
C LEU A 28 -12.53 9.98 3.93
N GLY A 29 -13.75 9.62 3.49
CA GLY A 29 -14.38 8.34 3.83
C GLY A 29 -14.98 8.28 5.23
N GLU A 30 -15.37 7.06 5.65
CA GLU A 30 -15.88 6.80 7.00
C GLU A 30 -14.74 6.86 8.05
N ARG A 31 -15.10 7.26 9.27
CA ARG A 31 -14.14 7.26 10.39
C ARG A 31 -13.71 5.84 10.72
N LEU A 32 -12.41 5.59 10.62
CA LEU A 32 -11.78 4.36 11.09
C LEU A 32 -11.88 4.28 12.62
N ALA A 33 -11.99 3.06 13.16
CA ALA A 33 -11.88 2.84 14.60
C ALA A 33 -10.50 3.28 15.13
N GLU A 34 -10.41 3.72 16.39
CA GLU A 34 -9.19 4.34 16.95
C GLU A 34 -7.92 3.47 16.83
N GLY A 35 -8.06 2.13 16.79
CA GLY A 35 -6.96 1.19 16.56
C GLY A 35 -6.60 0.95 15.08
N GLU A 36 -7.53 1.17 14.16
CA GLU A 36 -7.30 1.02 12.71
C GLU A 36 -6.71 2.29 12.11
N ALA A 37 -7.16 3.46 12.58
CA ALA A 37 -6.66 4.76 12.14
C ALA A 37 -5.15 4.90 12.33
N SER A 38 -4.62 4.49 13.50
CA SER A 38 -3.18 4.55 13.80
C SER A 38 -2.34 3.63 12.90
N ARG A 39 -2.85 2.44 12.58
CA ARG A 39 -2.19 1.50 11.65
C ARG A 39 -2.18 2.02 10.22
N VAL A 40 -3.33 2.51 9.74
CA VAL A 40 -3.44 3.11 8.41
C VAL A 40 -2.56 4.36 8.32
N PHE A 41 -2.53 5.21 9.35
CA PHE A 41 -1.65 6.37 9.42
C PHE A 41 -0.18 5.97 9.33
N GLY A 42 0.28 5.00 10.13
CA GLY A 42 1.67 4.53 10.11
C GLY A 42 2.06 3.95 8.75
N ALA A 43 1.21 3.11 8.15
CA ALA A 43 1.44 2.57 6.81
C ALA A 43 1.46 3.69 5.77
N ALA A 44 0.53 4.63 5.83
CA ALA A 44 0.44 5.74 4.89
C ALA A 44 1.65 6.69 5.01
N MET A 45 2.12 6.97 6.22
CA MET A 45 3.35 7.74 6.46
C MET A 45 4.58 7.05 5.88
N LEU A 46 4.69 5.73 6.05
CA LEU A 46 5.75 4.93 5.45
C LEU A 46 5.73 5.01 3.92
N GLY A 47 4.54 4.88 3.31
CA GLY A 47 4.36 5.05 1.87
C GLY A 47 4.73 6.46 1.39
N PHE A 48 4.38 7.48 2.16
CA PHE A 48 4.65 8.88 1.82
C PHE A 48 6.16 9.18 1.86
N ILE A 49 6.84 8.78 2.95
CA ILE A 49 8.29 8.92 3.08
C ILE A 49 9.00 8.14 1.96
N ALA A 50 8.56 6.91 1.67
CA ALA A 50 9.09 6.11 0.59
C ALA A 50 8.94 6.79 -0.78
N ALA A 51 7.78 7.42 -1.04
CA ALA A 51 7.55 8.18 -2.27
C ALA A 51 8.50 9.37 -2.41
N VAL A 52 8.67 10.15 -1.34
CA VAL A 52 9.62 11.27 -1.30
C VAL A 52 11.05 10.78 -1.54
N LEU A 53 11.46 9.68 -0.92
CA LEU A 53 12.78 9.07 -1.12
C LEU A 53 12.97 8.58 -2.57
N CYS A 54 11.93 7.98 -3.18
CA CYS A 54 11.96 7.58 -4.59
C CYS A 54 12.13 8.80 -5.52
N LEU A 55 11.43 9.91 -5.25
CA LEU A 55 11.59 11.16 -6.00
C LEU A 55 13.00 11.74 -5.85
N ARG A 56 13.61 11.61 -4.67
CA ARG A 56 15.02 11.96 -4.41
C ARG A 56 16.02 10.91 -4.90
N ARG A 57 15.56 9.85 -5.59
CA ARG A 57 16.35 8.73 -6.11
C ARG A 57 17.10 7.91 -5.06
N HIS A 58 16.73 8.03 -3.80
CA HIS A 58 17.36 7.29 -2.71
C HIS A 58 16.96 5.80 -2.77
N PRO A 59 17.90 4.84 -2.64
CA PRO A 59 17.60 3.41 -2.77
C PRO A 59 16.61 2.89 -1.72
N ALA A 60 16.59 3.49 -0.52
CA ALA A 60 15.63 3.12 0.52
C ALA A 60 14.17 3.43 0.13
N GLY A 61 13.92 4.32 -0.83
CA GLY A 61 12.56 4.63 -1.30
C GLY A 61 11.87 3.40 -1.91
N LEU A 62 12.59 2.62 -2.71
CA LEU A 62 12.01 1.42 -3.34
C LEU A 62 11.74 0.30 -2.33
N TRP A 63 12.58 0.18 -1.30
CA TRP A 63 12.34 -0.75 -0.19
C TRP A 63 11.11 -0.36 0.61
N GLY A 64 10.97 0.93 0.94
CA GLY A 64 9.78 1.45 1.61
C GLY A 64 8.52 1.28 0.76
N ALA A 65 8.61 1.49 -0.56
CA ALA A 65 7.51 1.27 -1.49
C ALA A 65 7.08 -0.20 -1.52
N ALA A 66 8.04 -1.13 -1.57
CA ALA A 66 7.76 -2.56 -1.54
C ALA A 66 7.09 -2.97 -0.23
N LEU A 67 7.57 -2.48 0.91
CA LEU A 67 6.97 -2.73 2.22
C LEU A 67 5.54 -2.16 2.31
N TYR A 68 5.33 -0.93 1.83
CA TYR A 68 4.01 -0.30 1.80
C TYR A 68 2.99 -1.11 0.99
N TYR A 69 3.34 -1.53 -0.23
CA TYR A 69 2.43 -2.32 -1.05
C TYR A 69 2.22 -3.74 -0.51
N ALA A 70 3.24 -4.35 0.11
CA ALA A 70 3.10 -5.64 0.77
C ALA A 70 2.09 -5.59 1.93
N LEU A 71 2.10 -4.51 2.72
CA LEU A 71 1.13 -4.29 3.80
C LEU A 71 -0.32 -4.13 3.29
N GLN A 72 -0.51 -3.70 2.04
CA GLN A 72 -1.84 -3.53 1.43
C GLN A 72 -2.30 -4.73 0.62
N LEU A 73 -1.44 -5.74 0.44
CA LEU A 73 -1.65 -6.80 -0.52
C LEU A 73 -2.85 -7.69 -0.15
N VAL A 74 -2.96 -8.01 1.13
CA VAL A 74 -3.94 -8.96 1.65
C VAL A 74 -4.77 -8.27 2.72
N SER A 75 -6.05 -8.60 2.81
CA SER A 75 -6.89 -8.31 3.96
C SER A 75 -7.61 -9.59 4.35
N TYR A 76 -7.67 -9.87 5.64
CA TYR A 76 -8.24 -11.05 6.25
C TYR A 76 -9.37 -10.67 7.19
N THR A 77 -10.56 -11.22 6.93
CA THR A 77 -11.73 -11.06 7.79
C THR A 77 -12.22 -12.45 8.21
N PRO A 78 -12.05 -12.86 9.48
CA PRO A 78 -12.61 -14.11 9.98
C PRO A 78 -14.13 -13.98 10.14
N LEU A 79 -14.87 -15.04 9.78
CA LEU A 79 -16.34 -15.06 9.93
C LEU A 79 -16.79 -15.40 11.35
N ASP A 80 -15.89 -15.96 12.16
CA ASP A 80 -16.17 -16.40 13.54
C ASP A 80 -16.00 -15.28 14.59
N GLY A 81 -15.89 -14.02 14.17
CA GLY A 81 -15.72 -12.87 15.07
C GLY A 81 -14.32 -12.70 15.69
N GLY A 82 -13.33 -13.47 15.21
CA GLY A 82 -11.92 -13.35 15.65
C GLY A 82 -11.22 -12.07 15.17
N PRO A 83 -9.95 -11.86 15.56
CA PRO A 83 -9.18 -10.69 15.14
C PRO A 83 -8.93 -10.71 13.62
N GLY A 84 -9.50 -9.73 12.91
CA GLY A 84 -9.24 -9.48 11.50
C GLY A 84 -8.05 -8.55 11.25
N TRP A 85 -7.56 -8.52 10.03
CA TRP A 85 -6.51 -7.62 9.59
C TRP A 85 -6.86 -7.05 8.21
N SER A 86 -7.07 -5.74 8.12
CA SER A 86 -7.39 -5.07 6.86
C SER A 86 -6.71 -3.71 6.82
N VAL A 87 -5.77 -3.53 5.90
CA VAL A 87 -5.15 -2.23 5.61
C VAL A 87 -5.62 -1.79 4.23
N LYS A 88 -6.79 -1.16 4.18
CA LYS A 88 -7.34 -0.61 2.94
C LYS A 88 -6.98 0.86 2.82
N ALA A 89 -6.22 1.20 1.79
CA ALA A 89 -5.90 2.56 1.39
C ALA A 89 -6.77 3.01 0.20
N GLY A 90 -6.81 4.32 -0.05
CA GLY A 90 -7.84 5.06 -0.80
C GLY A 90 -8.29 4.54 -2.17
N VAL A 91 -7.50 3.70 -2.86
CA VAL A 91 -7.97 2.96 -4.04
C VAL A 91 -7.64 1.49 -3.86
N SER A 92 -8.67 0.66 -3.67
CA SER A 92 -8.52 -0.79 -3.52
C SER A 92 -9.46 -1.49 -4.50
N VAL A 93 -8.90 -2.14 -5.52
CA VAL A 93 -9.62 -3.12 -6.34
C VAL A 93 -9.34 -4.49 -5.73
N GLY A 94 -10.28 -4.97 -4.93
CA GLY A 94 -10.15 -6.22 -4.18
C GLY A 94 -10.70 -7.41 -4.97
N LEU A 95 -9.88 -8.44 -5.16
CA LEU A 95 -10.35 -9.79 -5.48
C LEU A 95 -10.82 -10.44 -4.17
N VAL A 96 -12.10 -10.73 -4.05
CA VAL A 96 -12.70 -11.33 -2.86
C VAL A 96 -12.69 -12.86 -3.02
N LEU A 97 -11.96 -13.54 -2.15
CA LEU A 97 -11.95 -14.99 -2.02
C LEU A 97 -12.76 -15.35 -0.78
N GLN A 98 -13.89 -16.00 -0.99
CA GLN A 98 -14.79 -16.42 0.08
C GLN A 98 -14.53 -17.90 0.42
N PHE A 99 -14.07 -18.15 1.64
CA PHE A 99 -13.92 -19.47 2.20
C PHE A 99 -15.03 -19.73 3.21
N SER A 100 -15.23 -21.00 3.59
CA SER A 100 -16.29 -21.40 4.53
C SER A 100 -16.20 -20.73 5.91
N GLN A 101 -15.01 -20.27 6.33
CA GLN A 101 -14.78 -19.64 7.63
C GLN A 101 -14.06 -18.28 7.58
N SER A 102 -13.71 -17.78 6.39
CA SER A 102 -13.00 -16.51 6.25
C SER A 102 -13.23 -15.86 4.89
N ILE A 103 -13.08 -14.53 4.86
CA ILE A 103 -13.03 -13.74 3.64
C ILE A 103 -11.61 -13.18 3.51
N ILE A 104 -10.97 -13.48 2.37
CA ILE A 104 -9.67 -12.93 2.02
C ILE A 104 -9.86 -11.96 0.86
N VAL A 105 -9.40 -10.73 1.00
CA VAL A 105 -9.43 -9.75 -0.08
C VAL A 105 -8.00 -9.48 -0.53
N VAL A 106 -7.70 -9.75 -1.80
CA VAL A 106 -6.40 -9.44 -2.41
C VAL A 106 -6.52 -8.13 -3.17
N ASN A 107 -5.72 -7.13 -2.81
CA ASN A 107 -5.71 -5.86 -3.53
C ASN A 107 -4.89 -6.01 -4.82
N MET A 108 -5.58 -6.09 -5.96
CA MET A 108 -4.96 -6.28 -7.27
C MET A 108 -4.13 -5.07 -7.70
N VAL A 109 -4.50 -3.86 -7.27
CA VAL A 109 -3.72 -2.63 -7.53
C VAL A 109 -2.42 -2.68 -6.74
N ALA A 110 -2.48 -3.04 -5.45
CA ALA A 110 -1.29 -3.21 -4.63
C ALA A 110 -0.38 -4.30 -5.19
N LEU A 111 -0.95 -5.43 -5.65
CA LEU A 111 -0.19 -6.51 -6.29
C LEU A 111 0.55 -6.03 -7.55
N ALA A 112 -0.13 -5.31 -8.45
CA ALA A 112 0.47 -4.79 -9.67
C ALA A 112 1.59 -3.78 -9.36
N LEU A 113 1.38 -2.88 -8.39
CA LEU A 113 2.37 -1.89 -7.99
C LEU A 113 3.56 -2.52 -7.23
N LEU A 114 3.32 -3.57 -6.46
CA LEU A 114 4.37 -4.37 -5.83
C LEU A 114 5.21 -5.11 -6.88
N ALA A 115 4.57 -5.72 -7.87
CA ALA A 115 5.25 -6.36 -9.00
C ALA A 115 6.12 -5.35 -9.77
N LEU A 116 5.60 -4.16 -10.02
CA LEU A 116 6.38 -3.09 -10.65
C LEU A 116 7.57 -2.66 -9.77
N THR A 117 7.35 -2.43 -8.48
CA THR A 117 8.39 -1.99 -7.54
C THR A 117 9.51 -3.03 -7.39
N THR A 118 9.14 -4.31 -7.33
CA THR A 118 10.10 -5.43 -7.26
C THR A 118 10.87 -5.58 -8.57
N ALA A 119 10.23 -5.40 -9.73
CA ALA A 119 10.92 -5.37 -11.01
C ALA A 119 11.95 -4.22 -11.09
N LEU A 120 11.60 -3.03 -10.60
CA LEU A 120 12.51 -1.89 -10.52
C LEU A 120 13.68 -2.16 -9.55
N LEU A 121 13.44 -2.79 -8.40
CA LEU A 121 14.48 -3.20 -7.46
C LEU A 121 15.45 -4.22 -8.08
N ALA A 122 14.91 -5.27 -8.70
CA ALA A 122 15.69 -6.32 -9.35
C ALA A 122 16.56 -5.75 -10.48
N TRP A 123 16.01 -4.81 -11.25
CA TRP A 123 16.73 -4.17 -12.32
C TRP A 123 17.85 -3.25 -11.81
N ARG A 124 17.59 -2.44 -10.77
CA ARG A 124 18.61 -1.57 -10.16
C ARG A 124 19.75 -2.35 -9.52
N ARG A 125 19.49 -3.55 -8.98
CA ARG A 125 20.53 -4.44 -8.42
C ARG A 125 21.41 -5.11 -9.47
N ARG A 126 20.95 -5.18 -10.72
CA ARG A 126 21.69 -5.77 -11.84
C ARG A 126 22.55 -4.75 -12.61
N ARG A 127 22.43 -3.47 -12.29
CA ARG A 127 23.28 -2.38 -12.79
C ARG A 127 24.31 -1.99 -11.76
#